data_AF-A0A934I3D4-F1
#
_entry.id   AF-A0A934I3D4-F1
#
_cell.length_a   1.000
_cell.length_b   1.000
_cell.length_c   1.000
_cell.angle_alpha   90.00
_cell.angle_beta   90.00
_cell.angle_gamma   90.00
#
_symmetry.space_group_name_H-M   'P 1'
#
loop_
_entity.id
_entity.type
_entity.pdbx_description
1 polymer ?
#
loop_
_entity_poly.entity_id
_entity_poly.type
_entity_poly.pdbx_seq_one_letter_code
_entity_poly.pdbx_strand_id
1 'polypeptide(L)' 'MSERSHIDLSKLEKVPEGQPFVYKDVVSDEFPVEEHALDGRKFKNEVEEGEYNSIVVAKDDDEHRVLYKKIK' A
#
# COMPACT_ATOMS: atom_id res chain seq x y z
N MET A 1 3.13 -8.66 18.06
CA MET A 1 1.95 -8.08 17.40
C MET A 1 2.51 -7.07 16.43
N SER A 2 2.67 -7.46 15.17
CA SER A 2 3.34 -6.59 14.18
C SER A 2 2.47 -5.36 13.97
N GLU A 3 3.01 -4.19 14.30
CA GLU A 3 2.44 -2.90 13.93
C GLU A 3 2.39 -2.87 12.41
N ARG A 4 1.22 -3.13 11.83
CA ARG A 4 1.04 -3.08 10.38
C ARG A 4 1.12 -1.64 9.89
N SER A 5 1.36 -1.45 8.60
CA SER A 5 1.26 -0.13 7.95
C SER A 5 -0.13 0.50 8.19
N HIS A 6 -0.21 1.84 8.21
CA HIS A 6 -1.45 2.61 8.48
C HIS A 6 -2.40 2.64 7.27
N ILE A 7 -2.54 1.49 6.62
CA ILE A 7 -3.41 1.27 5.48
C ILE A 7 -4.84 1.12 5.99
N ASP A 8 -5.73 1.94 5.46
CA ASP A 8 -7.17 1.78 5.62
C ASP A 8 -7.65 0.62 4.75
N LEU A 9 -7.91 -0.51 5.41
CA LEU A 9 -8.45 -1.71 4.78
C LEU A 9 -9.76 -1.43 4.04
N SER A 10 -10.59 -0.50 4.52
CA SER A 10 -11.84 -0.12 3.86
C SER A 10 -11.59 0.52 2.50
N LYS A 11 -10.52 1.31 2.36
CA LYS A 11 -10.11 1.89 1.07
C LYS A 11 -9.52 0.82 0.16
N LEU A 12 -8.70 -0.06 0.73
CA LEU A 12 -8.12 -1.18 -0.01
C LEU A 12 -9.18 -2.17 -0.52
N GLU A 13 -10.22 -2.44 0.26
CA GLU A 13 -11.35 -3.28 -0.16
C GLU A 13 -12.15 -2.64 -1.30
N LYS A 14 -12.25 -1.30 -1.32
CA LYS A 14 -12.84 -0.56 -2.44
C LYS A 14 -12.01 -0.62 -3.71
N VAL A 15 -10.72 -0.93 -3.63
CA VAL A 15 -9.91 -1.11 -4.83
C VAL A 15 -10.33 -2.41 -5.53
N PRO A 16 -10.83 -2.34 -6.77
CA PRO A 16 -11.21 -3.53 -7.51
C PRO A 16 -9.98 -4.34 -7.91
N GLU A 17 -10.17 -5.64 -8.01
CA GLU A 17 -9.15 -6.58 -8.48
C GLU A 17 -8.67 -6.21 -9.88
N GLY A 18 -7.36 -6.25 -10.09
CA GLY A 18 -6.74 -5.89 -11.35
C GLY A 18 -6.49 -4.39 -11.55
N GLN A 19 -6.95 -3.52 -10.65
CA GLN A 19 -6.74 -2.08 -10.74
C GLN A 19 -5.43 -1.65 -10.06
N PRO A 20 -4.55 -0.90 -10.75
CA PRO A 20 -3.40 -0.29 -10.12
C PRO A 20 -3.85 0.87 -9.20
N PHE A 21 -3.25 0.95 -8.01
CA PHE A 21 -3.49 1.98 -7.00
C PHE A 21 -2.16 2.39 -6.35
N VAL A 22 -2.10 3.55 -5.71
CA VAL A 22 -0.91 3.96 -4.94
C VAL A 22 -1.19 3.89 -3.44
N TYR A 23 -0.12 3.83 -2.64
CA TYR A 23 -0.21 3.86 -1.17
C TYR A 23 -1.10 5.02 -0.66
N LYS A 24 -1.02 6.21 -1.27
CA LYS A 24 -1.84 7.36 -0.87
C LYS A 24 -3.36 7.12 -0.99
N ASP A 25 -3.79 6.24 -1.89
CA ASP A 25 -5.21 5.94 -2.11
C ASP A 25 -5.76 5.03 -1.00
N VAL A 26 -4.88 4.28 -0.32
CA VAL A 26 -5.25 3.30 0.69
C VAL A 26 -4.79 3.66 2.10
N VAL A 27 -3.87 4.61 2.26
CA VAL A 27 -3.45 5.11 3.59
C VAL A 27 -4.60 5.80 4.31
N SER A 28 -4.62 5.68 5.64
CA SER A 28 -5.57 6.41 6.49
C SER A 28 -5.36 7.92 6.38
N ASP A 29 -6.44 8.69 6.24
CA ASP A 29 -6.38 10.16 6.22
C ASP A 29 -5.98 10.76 7.58
N GLU A 30 -6.09 9.97 8.65
CA GLU A 30 -5.65 10.37 10.00
C GLU A 30 -4.12 10.33 10.15
N PHE A 31 -3.40 9.75 9.17
CA PHE A 31 -1.95 9.59 9.23
C PHE A 31 -1.22 10.79 8.57
N PRO A 32 -0.24 11.42 9.24
CA PRO A 32 0.43 12.61 8.73
C PRO A 32 1.30 12.32 7.50
N VAL A 33 1.22 13.20 6.50
CA VAL A 33 1.91 13.05 5.20
C VAL A 33 3.44 12.95 5.34
N GLU A 34 4.01 13.56 6.38
CA GLU A 34 5.44 13.47 6.70
C GLU A 34 5.88 12.02 7.00
N GLU A 35 5.00 11.22 7.60
CA GLU A 35 5.26 9.82 7.91
C GLU A 35 4.83 8.87 6.77
N HIS A 36 4.08 9.35 5.78
CA HIS A 36 3.68 8.53 4.61
C HIS A 36 4.88 7.97 3.85
N ALA A 37 6.02 8.67 3.86
CA ALA A 37 7.24 8.18 3.22
C ALA A 37 7.83 6.95 3.95
N LEU A 38 7.78 6.94 5.28
CA LEU A 38 8.27 5.83 6.09
C LEU A 38 7.27 4.66 6.07
N ASP A 39 5.99 4.96 6.22
CA ASP A 39 4.93 3.95 6.24
C ASP A 39 4.71 3.35 4.85
N GLY A 40 4.81 4.14 3.77
CA GLY A 40 4.78 3.61 2.39
C GLY A 40 5.92 2.62 2.10
N ARG A 41 7.11 2.83 2.67
CA ARG A 41 8.22 1.85 2.60
C ARG A 41 7.90 0.59 3.41
N LYS A 42 7.30 0.74 4.59
CA LYS A 42 6.86 -0.37 5.43
C LYS A 42 5.81 -1.21 4.70
N PHE A 43 4.83 -0.56 4.08
CA PHE A 43 3.79 -1.21 3.28
C PHE A 43 4.38 -1.93 2.08
N LYS A 44 5.33 -1.31 1.37
CA LYS A 44 6.06 -1.98 0.28
C LYS A 44 6.71 -3.26 0.78
N ASN A 45 7.45 -3.21 1.89
CA ASN A 45 8.05 -4.39 2.49
C ASN A 45 7.00 -5.44 2.87
N GLU A 46 5.88 -5.08 3.51
CA GLU A 46 4.82 -6.04 3.87
C GLU A 46 4.20 -6.71 2.64
N VAL A 47 4.02 -5.96 1.54
CA VAL A 47 3.54 -6.51 0.27
C VAL A 47 4.58 -7.46 -0.32
N GLU A 48 5.87 -7.11 -0.28
CA GLU A 48 6.98 -7.95 -0.76
C GLU A 48 7.21 -9.20 0.11
N GLU A 49 7.02 -9.10 1.43
CA GLU A 49 7.08 -10.22 2.38
C GLU A 49 5.85 -11.14 2.28
N GLY A 50 4.82 -10.75 1.53
CA GLY A 50 3.61 -11.54 1.33
C GLY A 50 2.61 -11.43 2.49
N GLU A 51 2.72 -10.41 3.34
CA GLU A 51 1.69 -10.09 4.34
C GLU A 51 0.35 -9.75 3.64
N TYR A 52 0.44 -9.09 2.49
CA TYR A 52 -0.69 -8.80 1.62
C TYR A 52 -0.76 -9.77 0.43
N ASN A 53 -1.22 -11.00 0.65
CA ASN A 53 -1.38 -12.02 -0.41
C ASN A 53 -2.29 -11.59 -1.59
N SER A 54 -3.12 -10.56 -1.41
CA SER A 54 -4.04 -10.06 -2.44
C SER A 54 -3.49 -8.84 -3.17
N ILE A 55 -2.30 -8.35 -2.81
CA ILE A 55 -1.67 -7.16 -3.39
C ILE A 55 -0.28 -7.53 -3.90
N VAL A 56 0.10 -6.98 -5.06
CA VAL A 56 1.46 -7.07 -5.57
C VAL A 56 1.96 -5.69 -5.95
N VAL A 57 3.26 -5.47 -5.87
CA VAL A 57 3.90 -4.28 -6.45
C VAL A 57 3.86 -4.44 -7.98
N ALA A 58 3.08 -3.60 -8.64
CA ALA A 58 2.93 -3.64 -10.10
C ALA A 58 3.96 -2.77 -10.82
N LYS A 59 4.32 -1.63 -10.23
CA LYS A 59 5.35 -0.75 -10.75
C LYS A 59 6.05 -0.01 -9.61
N ASP A 60 7.36 0.00 -9.66
CA ASP A 60 8.20 0.76 -8.74
C ASP A 60 9.04 1.69 -9.62
N ASP A 61 8.57 2.92 -9.83
CA ASP A 61 9.42 3.95 -10.42
C ASP A 61 10.19 4.61 -9.27
N ASP A 62 11.53 4.52 -9.32
CA ASP A 62 12.50 5.12 -8.39
C ASP A 62 12.17 6.60 -8.04
N GLU A 63 11.43 7.29 -8.91
CA GLU A 63 10.93 8.66 -8.77
C GLU A 63 9.64 8.80 -7.93
N HIS A 64 9.47 7.98 -6.89
CA HIS A 64 8.53 8.22 -5.77
C HIS A 64 7.08 7.78 -6.01
N ARG A 65 6.83 6.89 -6.98
CA ARG A 65 5.48 6.32 -7.18
C ARG A 65 5.55 4.81 -7.27
N VAL A 66 5.28 4.18 -6.14
CA VAL A 66 5.01 2.74 -6.06
C VAL A 66 3.54 2.51 -6.39
N LEU A 67 3.29 1.82 -7.49
CA LEU A 67 1.99 1.32 -7.89
C LEU A 67 1.83 -0.11 -7.41
N TYR A 68 0.78 -0.31 -6.65
CA TYR A 68 0.32 -1.61 -6.18
C TYR A 68 -0.84 -2.05 -7.05
N LYS A 69 -1.05 -3.35 -7.16
CA LYS A 69 -2.17 -3.91 -7.88
C LYS A 69 -2.76 -5.03 -7.05
N LYS A 70 -4.08 -4.97 -6.89
CA LYS A 70 -4.81 -6.05 -6.24
C LYS A 70 -4.97 -7.19 -7.23
N ILE A 71 -4.66 -8.41 -6.84
CA ILE A 71 -4.70 -9.60 -7.70
C ILE A 71 -5.73 -10.64 -7.24
N LYS A 72 -6.45 -10.34 -6.15
CA LYS A 72 -7.39 -11.25 -5.50
C LYS A 72 -8.41 -10.52 -4.64
#